data_AF-A0A158EBK1-F1
#
_entry.id   AF-A0A158EBK1-F1
#
_cell.length_a   1.000
_cell.length_b   1.000
_cell.length_c   1.000
_cell.angle_alpha   90.00
_cell.angle_beta   90.00
_cell.angle_gamma   90.00
#
_symmetry.space_group_name_H-M   'P 1'
#
loop_
_entity.id
_entity.type
_entity.pdbx_description
1 polymer ?
#
loop_
_entity_poly.entity_id
_entity_poly.type
_entity_poly.pdbx_seq_one_letter_code
_entity_poly.pdbx_strand_id
1 'polypeptide(L)'
;MMKAVLKSVDTGSSVAFEAYWPEDQECFGVWLTVLIGPDDSEGGHYYQILVCTPEWIKKEYLHMGAAWGRHMLIVSSFDSDRIKSEINQYLEGCTGKDFGEIAQKVARIGAWEFEDYQS
;
A
#
# COMPACT_ATOMS: atom_id res chain seq x y z
N MET A 1 -19.62 3.26 -13.68
CA MET A 1 -18.43 3.74 -12.95
C MET A 1 -17.51 2.56 -12.78
N MET A 2 -16.24 2.77 -13.09
CA MET A 2 -15.20 1.75 -12.95
C MET A 2 -14.83 1.60 -11.47
N LYS A 3 -14.35 0.41 -11.08
CA LYS A 3 -13.88 0.11 -9.72
C LYS A 3 -12.42 -0.31 -9.75
N ALA A 4 -11.69 0.01 -8.68
CA ALA A 4 -10.34 -0.50 -8.47
C ALA A 4 -10.37 -1.89 -7.83
N VAL A 5 -9.48 -2.77 -8.26
CA VAL A 5 -9.25 -4.09 -7.66
C VAL A 5 -7.76 -4.26 -7.37
N LEU A 6 -7.45 -4.82 -6.19
CA LEU A 6 -6.10 -5.25 -5.84
C LEU A 6 -5.77 -6.55 -6.59
N LYS A 7 -4.82 -6.49 -7.52
CA LYS A 7 -4.44 -7.61 -8.39
C LYS A 7 -3.32 -8.45 -7.80
N SER A 8 -2.33 -7.79 -7.19
CA SER A 8 -1.25 -8.47 -6.51
C SER A 8 -0.67 -7.61 -5.39
N VAL A 9 0.01 -8.28 -4.46
CA VAL A 9 0.79 -7.70 -3.38
C VAL A 9 2.13 -8.40 -3.38
N ASP A 10 3.21 -7.63 -3.43
CA ASP A 10 4.58 -8.12 -3.43
C ASP A 10 5.40 -7.42 -2.35
N THR A 11 6.34 -8.15 -1.73
CA THR A 11 7.20 -7.64 -0.64
C THR A 11 8.61 -7.29 -1.10
N GLY A 12 8.90 -7.42 -2.40
CA GLY A 12 10.25 -7.33 -2.96
C GLY A 12 11.15 -8.52 -2.59
N SER A 13 10.58 -9.60 -2.04
CA SER A 13 11.30 -10.78 -1.59
C SER A 13 10.94 -12.02 -2.42
N SER A 14 11.64 -13.13 -2.20
CA SER A 14 11.29 -14.43 -2.80
C SER A 14 10.11 -15.12 -2.11
N VAL A 15 9.55 -14.53 -1.04
CA VAL A 15 8.45 -15.08 -0.26
C VAL A 15 7.16 -14.34 -0.64
N ALA A 16 6.12 -15.11 -0.96
CA ALA A 16 4.79 -14.56 -1.21
C ALA A 16 4.29 -13.77 0.00
N PHE A 17 3.54 -12.69 -0.23
CA PHE A 17 3.05 -11.83 0.85
C PHE A 17 2.25 -12.60 1.91
N GLU A 18 1.43 -13.57 1.51
CA GLU A 18 0.66 -14.42 2.42
C GLU A 18 1.53 -15.30 3.32
N ALA A 19 2.78 -15.58 2.92
CA ALA A 19 3.74 -16.37 3.68
C ALA A 19 4.85 -15.51 4.31
N TYR A 20 4.83 -14.19 4.08
CA TYR A 20 5.80 -13.28 4.67
C TYR A 20 5.58 -13.16 6.18
N TRP A 21 6.68 -13.08 6.93
CA TRP A 21 6.66 -12.88 8.37
C TRP A 21 7.84 -12.01 8.79
N PRO A 22 7.61 -10.87 9.49
CA PRO A 22 8.70 -10.07 10.02
C PRO A 22 9.35 -10.74 11.24
N GLU A 23 10.58 -10.34 11.56
CA GLU A 23 11.29 -10.83 12.75
C GLU A 23 10.55 -10.46 14.05
N ASP A 24 9.96 -9.26 14.10
CA ASP A 24 9.14 -8.76 15.20
C ASP A 24 7.82 -8.22 14.64
N GLN A 25 6.72 -8.87 14.99
CA GLN A 25 5.39 -8.50 14.50
C GLN A 25 4.85 -7.21 15.13
N GLU A 26 5.35 -6.81 16.30
CA GLU A 26 4.93 -5.59 17.00
C GLU A 26 5.83 -4.40 16.64
N CYS A 27 7.01 -4.64 16.06
CA CYS A 27 7.99 -3.62 15.67
C CYS A 27 8.58 -3.88 14.27
N PHE A 28 7.79 -3.67 13.21
CA PHE A 28 8.25 -3.82 11.81
C PHE A 28 7.84 -2.65 10.90
N GLY A 29 8.55 -2.57 9.78
CA GLY A 29 8.20 -1.78 8.61
C GLY A 29 8.57 -2.55 7.35
N VAL A 30 7.64 -2.70 6.42
CA VAL A 30 7.84 -3.39 5.14
C VAL A 30 7.16 -2.62 4.02
N TRP A 31 7.87 -2.43 2.91
CA TRP A 31 7.30 -1.87 1.70
C TRP A 31 6.55 -2.95 0.93
N LEU A 32 5.29 -2.68 0.61
CA LEU A 32 4.50 -3.47 -0.31
C LEU A 32 4.45 -2.78 -1.66
N THR A 33 4.74 -3.54 -2.72
CA THR A 33 4.40 -3.14 -4.09
C THR A 33 3.07 -3.77 -4.44
N VAL A 34 2.04 -2.95 -4.67
CA VAL A 34 0.70 -3.42 -5.03
C VAL A 34 0.39 -3.07 -6.47
N LEU A 35 -0.15 -4.04 -7.21
CA LEU A 35 -0.72 -3.80 -8.53
C LEU A 35 -2.22 -3.57 -8.37
N ILE A 36 -2.68 -2.40 -8.78
CA ILE A 36 -4.11 -2.03 -8.72
C ILE A 36 -4.56 -1.70 -10.13
N GLY A 37 -5.68 -2.27 -10.55
CA GLY A 37 -6.22 -2.11 -11.90
C GLY A 37 -7.75 -2.14 -11.92
N PRO A 38 -8.38 -1.93 -13.09
CA PRO A 38 -9.82 -2.09 -13.22
C PRO A 38 -10.21 -3.57 -13.17
N ASP A 39 -11.47 -3.83 -12.82
CA ASP A 39 -12.05 -5.17 -12.66
C ASP A 39 -12.25 -5.93 -13.98
N ASP A 40 -12.18 -5.25 -15.11
CA ASP A 40 -12.45 -5.77 -16.46
C ASP A 40 -11.19 -6.03 -17.30
N SER A 41 -9.98 -5.90 -16.73
CA SER A 41 -8.72 -6.19 -17.44
C SER A 41 -7.69 -6.84 -16.52
N GLU A 42 -6.54 -7.25 -17.06
CA GLU A 42 -5.40 -7.74 -16.28
C GLU A 42 -4.40 -6.62 -15.91
N GLY A 43 -4.40 -5.51 -16.65
CA GLY A 43 -3.46 -4.41 -16.46
C GLY A 43 -3.75 -3.57 -15.20
N GLY A 44 -2.79 -2.75 -14.78
CA GLY A 44 -2.94 -1.86 -13.64
C GLY A 44 -1.73 -0.95 -13.50
N HIS A 45 -1.69 -0.17 -12.42
CA HIS A 45 -0.52 0.60 -12.03
C HIS A 45 0.06 0.07 -10.73
N TYR A 46 1.37 0.25 -10.57
CA TYR A 46 2.08 -0.07 -9.35
C TYR A 46 2.06 1.08 -8.35
N TYR A 47 1.84 0.73 -7.09
CA TYR A 47 1.94 1.65 -5.95
C TYR A 47 2.80 1.02 -4.85
N GLN A 48 3.61 1.84 -4.18
CA GLN A 48 4.34 1.42 -2.99
C GLN A 48 3.67 1.94 -1.73
N ILE A 49 3.41 1.06 -0.77
CA ILE A 49 2.80 1.38 0.53
C ILE A 49 3.73 0.84 1.62
N LEU A 50 4.12 1.70 2.58
CA LEU A 50 4.86 1.27 3.75
C LEU A 50 3.89 0.77 4.82
N VAL A 51 3.87 -0.53 5.06
CA VAL A 51 3.13 -1.10 6.19
C VAL A 51 4.06 -1.13 7.39
N CYS A 52 3.66 -0.49 8.49
CA CYS A 52 4.52 -0.38 9.67
C CYS A 52 3.74 -0.30 10.98
N THR A 53 4.41 -0.55 12.10
CA THR A 53 3.84 -0.36 13.43
C THR A 53 4.25 0.97 14.06
N PRO A 54 3.47 1.50 15.02
CA PRO A 54 3.86 2.68 15.78
C PRO A 54 5.22 2.55 16.48
N GLU A 55 5.54 1.37 17.03
CA GLU A 55 6.83 1.14 17.70
C GLU A 55 8.00 1.20 16.71
N TRP A 56 7.81 0.68 15.49
CA TRP A 56 8.82 0.79 14.44
C TRP A 56 9.04 2.24 14.00
N ILE A 57 7.97 3.02 13.81
CA ILE A 57 8.06 4.45 13.49
C ILE A 57 8.84 5.19 14.59
N LYS A 58 8.53 4.90 15.85
CA LYS A 58 9.18 5.52 17.01
C LYS A 58 10.68 5.20 17.05
N LYS A 59 11.03 3.95 16.75
CA LYS A 59 12.41 3.45 16.74
C LYS A 59 13.24 4.01 15.57
N GLU A 60 12.70 3.98 14.36
CA GLU A 60 13.47 4.26 13.14
C GLU A 60 13.32 5.73 12.65
N TYR A 61 12.13 6.31 12.71
CA TYR A 61 11.83 7.61 12.09
C TYR A 61 11.84 8.79 13.07
N LEU A 62 11.47 8.57 14.33
CA LEU A 62 11.29 9.67 15.29
C LEU A 62 12.53 10.04 16.11
N HIS A 63 13.73 9.61 15.67
CA HIS A 63 14.99 9.99 16.31
C HIS A 63 15.22 11.52 16.34
N MET A 64 14.66 12.27 15.38
CA MET A 64 14.67 13.75 15.35
C MET A 64 13.38 14.41 15.86
N GLY A 65 12.43 13.62 16.37
CA GLY A 65 11.16 14.10 16.95
C GLY A 65 10.02 14.37 15.97
N ALA A 66 10.22 14.28 14.65
CA ALA A 66 9.16 14.40 13.65
C ALA A 66 9.51 13.68 12.33
N ALA A 67 8.49 13.19 11.63
CA ALA A 67 8.62 12.57 10.30
C ALA A 67 7.34 12.81 9.48
N TRP A 68 7.48 12.84 8.15
CA TRP A 68 6.34 12.86 7.22
C TRP A 68 5.79 11.43 7.02
N GLY A 69 4.53 11.21 7.38
CA GLY A 69 3.88 9.88 7.32
C GLY A 69 3.23 9.51 5.98
N ARG A 70 3.73 10.03 4.86
CA ARG A 70 3.09 9.85 3.55
C ARG A 70 3.23 8.39 3.08
N HIS A 71 2.16 7.85 2.48
CA HIS A 71 2.09 6.47 1.95
C HIS A 71 2.32 5.35 2.97
N MET A 72 1.91 5.58 4.22
CA MET A 72 2.03 4.62 5.30
C MET A 72 0.67 4.02 5.66
N LEU A 73 0.60 2.69 5.77
CA LEU A 73 -0.48 1.97 6.44
C LEU A 73 0.02 1.53 7.82
N ILE A 74 -0.48 2.20 8.86
CA ILE A 74 -0.05 1.95 10.23
C ILE A 74 -0.94 0.88 10.85
N VAL A 75 -0.35 -0.24 11.26
CA VAL A 75 -1.05 -1.39 11.88
C VAL A 75 -0.53 -1.63 13.29
N SER A 76 -1.35 -2.23 14.16
CA SER A 76 -0.93 -2.53 15.54
C SER A 76 0.12 -3.64 15.61
N SER A 77 0.02 -4.62 14.72
CA SER A 77 0.90 -5.78 14.61
C SER A 77 0.84 -6.32 13.18
N PHE A 78 1.78 -7.19 12.81
CA PHE A 78 1.74 -7.85 11.51
C PHE A 78 0.59 -8.86 11.46
N ASP A 79 -0.28 -8.67 10.47
CA ASP A 79 -1.37 -9.58 10.11
C ASP A 79 -1.65 -9.35 8.63
N SER A 80 -1.21 -10.30 7.78
CA SER A 80 -1.29 -10.18 6.33
C SER A 80 -2.73 -10.08 5.82
N ASP A 81 -3.67 -10.82 6.44
CA ASP A 81 -5.09 -10.79 6.10
C ASP A 81 -5.70 -9.44 6.46
N ARG A 82 -5.40 -8.91 7.65
CA ARG A 82 -5.84 -7.57 8.07
C ARG A 82 -5.30 -6.49 7.14
N ILE A 83 -4.01 -6.52 6.82
CA ILE A 83 -3.37 -5.56 5.91
C ILE A 83 -4.06 -5.58 4.54
N LYS A 84 -4.26 -6.78 3.97
CA LYS A 84 -4.92 -6.95 2.67
C LYS A 84 -6.37 -6.48 2.70
N SER A 85 -7.08 -6.75 3.80
CA SER A 85 -8.46 -6.30 4.01
C SER A 85 -8.56 -4.77 4.05
N GLU A 86 -7.68 -4.09 4.77
CA GLU A 86 -7.65 -2.62 4.84
C GLU A 86 -7.38 -1.97 3.47
N ILE A 87 -6.43 -2.52 2.70
CA ILE A 87 -6.16 -2.06 1.33
C ILE A 87 -7.42 -2.22 0.47
N ASN A 88 -8.05 -3.39 0.48
CA ASN A 88 -9.26 -3.63 -0.30
C ASN A 88 -10.42 -2.71 0.11
N GLN A 89 -10.62 -2.47 1.41
CA GLN A 89 -11.65 -1.56 1.90
C GLN A 89 -11.44 -0.12 1.41
N TYR A 90 -10.19 0.35 1.34
CA TYR A 90 -9.90 1.67 0.74
C TYR A 90 -10.25 1.71 -0.76
N LEU A 91 -9.96 0.62 -1.49
CA LEU A 91 -10.25 0.51 -2.92
C LEU A 91 -11.74 0.46 -3.26
N GLU A 92 -12.58 -0.07 -2.36
CA GLU A 92 -14.04 -0.03 -2.54
C GLU A 92 -14.58 1.40 -2.67
N GLY A 93 -13.95 2.37 -2.01
CA GLY A 93 -14.26 3.80 -2.12
C GLY A 93 -13.69 4.48 -3.38
N CYS A 94 -12.79 3.80 -4.12
CA CYS A 94 -12.13 4.33 -5.30
C CYS A 94 -12.92 4.00 -6.57
N THR A 95 -13.93 4.83 -6.84
CA THR A 95 -14.71 4.78 -8.09
C THR A 95 -14.38 5.97 -9.00
N GLY A 96 -14.50 5.81 -10.32
CA GLY A 96 -14.21 6.89 -11.26
C GLY A 96 -14.90 6.71 -12.61
N LYS A 97 -14.81 7.74 -13.44
CA LYS A 97 -15.25 7.70 -14.85
C LYS A 97 -14.28 6.89 -15.71
N ASP A 98 -12.99 7.02 -15.40
CA ASP A 98 -11.90 6.29 -16.03
C ASP A 98 -10.90 5.82 -14.96
N PHE A 99 -9.89 5.06 -15.40
CA PHE A 99 -8.87 4.54 -14.50
C PHE A 99 -7.91 5.63 -14.01
N GLY A 100 -7.76 6.74 -14.73
CA GLY A 100 -6.92 7.86 -14.31
C GLY A 100 -7.47 8.54 -13.05
N GLU A 101 -8.78 8.79 -13.00
CA GLU A 101 -9.45 9.31 -11.80
C GLU A 101 -9.29 8.36 -10.60
N ILE A 102 -9.35 7.05 -10.84
CA ILE A 102 -9.14 6.03 -9.81
C ILE A 102 -7.68 6.03 -9.33
N ALA A 103 -6.72 6.04 -10.26
CA ALA A 103 -5.29 6.04 -9.95
C ALA A 103 -4.90 7.22 -9.06
N GLN A 104 -5.45 8.41 -9.33
CA GLN A 104 -5.26 9.60 -8.50
C GLN A 104 -5.83 9.47 -7.07
N LYS A 105 -6.88 8.67 -6.87
CA LYS A 105 -7.42 8.38 -5.52
C LYS A 105 -6.55 7.39 -4.77
N VAL A 106 -6.02 6.39 -5.47
CA VAL A 106 -5.10 5.38 -4.91
C VAL A 106 -3.74 6.01 -4.55
N ALA A 107 -3.24 6.94 -5.38
CA ALA A 107 -2.00 7.68 -5.14
C ALA A 107 -2.00 8.47 -3.82
N ARG A 108 -3.17 8.70 -3.19
CA ARG A 108 -3.24 9.33 -1.86
C ARG A 108 -2.69 8.45 -0.75
N ILE A 109 -2.68 7.13 -0.92
CA ILE A 109 -2.23 6.15 0.09
C ILE A 109 -0.99 5.36 -0.31
N GLY A 110 -0.61 5.38 -1.58
CA GLY A 110 0.60 4.70 -2.07
C GLY A 110 1.38 5.57 -3.05
N ALA A 111 2.70 5.47 -3.02
CA ALA A 111 3.58 6.15 -3.96
C ALA A 111 3.38 5.55 -5.34
N TRP A 112 2.84 6.33 -6.27
CA TRP A 112 2.46 5.85 -7.59
C TRP A 112 3.64 5.90 -8.57
N GLU A 113 3.81 4.90 -9.42
CA GLU A 113 4.94 4.87 -10.38
C GLU A 113 4.93 6.03 -11.40
N PHE A 114 3.76 6.63 -11.65
CA PHE A 114 3.60 7.82 -12.49
C PHE A 114 3.30 9.09 -11.68
N GLU A 115 3.59 9.08 -10.37
CA GLU A 115 3.44 10.26 -9.52
C GLU A 115 4.24 11.44 -10.08
N ASP A 116 3.58 12.59 -10.21
CA ASP A 116 4.13 13.82 -10.79
C ASP A 116 4.66 13.72 -12.23
N TYR A 117 4.34 12.64 -12.97
CA TYR A 117 4.69 12.53 -14.38
C TYR A 117 3.95 13.60 -15.19
N GLN A 118 4.69 14.52 -15.79
CA GLN A 118 4.17 15.49 -16.75
C GLN A 118 4.56 15.06 -18.15
N SER A 119 3.56 14.64 -18.94
CA SER A 119 3.67 14.36 -20.37
C SER A 119 3.88 15.63 -21.18
#